data_AF-A0A833U0F8-F1
#
_entry.id   AF-A0A833U0F8-F1
#
_cell.length_a   1.000
_cell.length_b   1.000
_cell.length_c   1.000
_cell.angle_alpha   90.00
_cell.angle_beta   90.00
_cell.angle_gamma   90.00
#
_symmetry.space_group_name_H-M   'P 1'
#
loop_
_entity.id
_entity.type
_entity.pdbx_description
1 polymer ?
#
loop_
_entity_poly.entity_id
_entity_poly.type
_entity_poly.pdbx_seq_one_letter_code
_entity_poly.pdbx_strand_id
1 'polypeptide(L)'
;MEVEPTDIAGKILALLRDAGSTHYLDHDQKKNTTHSVDGKEKTPDQTTKENPITEIAKKLDTPILIAAKNGITEIVDEILKYFPVAIDDLNVDKKNIVLLAVENRQPNVYQLLLTRKDLQKESVFGQVDNEGNSAQHLAARLGDYKPWRIPGAALQMQWENKWHEYVKNSMPLNFFPRHNNQGETPRDLFTKTHKDLVKNGSEWLTNTSQSCSVVAALIATVAFASANTIPGGFNEDTGIPVLQNKPGFDLFAISSLVALCFSLTALVMFLAILTSRYEETDFGKHLPRKLLLGLTSLFVSIAAMLLSFCGGHFFVLKEELKFAAFPVYAVTCLPVTFFAAAQFPLYFDLLRATFSKVPQRSSKIVH
;
A
#
# COMPACT_ATOMS: atom_id res chain seq x y z
N MET A 1 -7.78 -36.18 18.61
CA MET A 1 -8.20 -36.82 17.36
C MET A 1 -7.97 -35.77 16.29
N GLU A 2 -6.73 -35.66 15.85
CA GLU A 2 -6.27 -34.67 14.87
C GLU A 2 -6.75 -35.10 13.49
N VAL A 3 -7.57 -34.26 12.87
CA VAL A 3 -7.93 -34.41 11.46
C VAL A 3 -6.80 -33.76 10.65
N GLU A 4 -6.09 -34.59 9.88
CA GLU A 4 -4.99 -34.14 9.03
C GLU A 4 -5.44 -33.04 8.04
N PRO A 5 -4.62 -32.00 7.78
CA PRO A 5 -4.94 -30.90 6.86
C PRO A 5 -5.27 -31.34 5.42
N THR A 6 -4.82 -32.53 5.02
CA THR A 6 -5.04 -33.15 3.71
C THR A 6 -6.49 -33.62 3.49
N ASP A 7 -7.22 -33.94 4.56
CA ASP A 7 -8.60 -34.44 4.49
C ASP A 7 -9.62 -33.31 4.20
N ILE A 8 -9.35 -32.09 4.67
CA ILE A 8 -10.22 -30.93 4.43
C ILE A 8 -10.14 -30.48 2.96
N ALA A 9 -8.94 -30.44 2.38
CA ALA A 9 -8.75 -30.11 0.97
C ALA A 9 -9.42 -31.15 0.04
N GLY A 10 -9.31 -32.43 0.38
CA GLY A 10 -9.99 -33.52 -0.33
C GLY A 10 -11.52 -33.42 -0.26
N LYS A 11 -12.07 -33.09 0.91
CA LYS A 11 -13.51 -32.89 1.10
C LYS A 11 -14.04 -31.66 0.36
N ILE A 12 -13.28 -30.56 0.33
CA ILE A 12 -13.65 -29.37 -0.46
C ILE A 12 -13.62 -29.69 -1.97
N LEU A 13 -12.62 -30.43 -2.45
CA LEU A 13 -12.55 -30.87 -3.84
C LEU A 13 -13.69 -31.82 -4.24
N ALA A 14 -14.10 -32.70 -3.33
CA ALA A 14 -15.26 -33.59 -3.55
C ALA A 14 -16.57 -32.80 -3.65
N LEU A 15 -16.78 -31.82 -2.76
CA LEU A 15 -17.95 -30.94 -2.78
C LEU A 15 -18.01 -30.06 -4.03
N LEU A 16 -16.86 -29.58 -4.52
CA LEU A 16 -16.79 -28.80 -5.76
C LEU A 16 -17.05 -29.67 -7.01
N ARG A 17 -16.64 -30.95 -6.98
CA ARG A 17 -16.89 -31.90 -8.07
C ARG A 17 -18.37 -32.25 -8.20
N ASP A 18 -19.04 -32.50 -7.09
CA ASP A 18 -20.47 -32.85 -7.09
C ASP A 18 -21.36 -31.66 -7.51
N ALA A 19 -20.98 -30.44 -7.15
CA ALA A 19 -21.67 -29.23 -7.60
C ALA A 19 -21.51 -28.96 -9.12
N GLY A 20 -20.38 -29.37 -9.71
CA GLY A 20 -20.13 -29.23 -11.15
C GLY A 20 -20.91 -30.21 -12.02
N SER A 21 -21.15 -31.45 -11.54
CA SER A 21 -21.81 -32.49 -12.34
C SER A 21 -23.31 -32.28 -12.55
N THR A 22 -23.99 -31.54 -11.67
CA THR A 22 -25.42 -31.23 -11.84
C THR A 22 -25.70 -30.20 -12.94
N HIS A 23 -24.68 -29.49 -13.44
CA HIS A 23 -24.87 -28.37 -14.36
C HIS A 23 -24.75 -28.74 -15.86
N TYR A 24 -24.36 -29.98 -16.18
CA TYR A 24 -24.06 -30.40 -17.56
C TYR A 24 -25.09 -31.34 -18.20
N LEU A 25 -26.11 -31.81 -17.49
CA LEU A 25 -27.03 -32.84 -18.01
C LEU A 25 -28.37 -32.33 -18.56
N ASP A 26 -28.72 -31.06 -18.40
CA ASP A 26 -30.09 -30.60 -18.72
C ASP A 26 -30.27 -30.01 -20.13
N HIS A 27 -29.25 -30.05 -20.99
CA HIS A 27 -29.29 -29.33 -22.27
C HIS A 27 -29.61 -30.15 -23.54
N ASP A 28 -29.83 -31.47 -23.46
CA ASP A 28 -29.83 -32.32 -24.66
C ASP A 28 -31.01 -33.30 -24.84
N GLN A 29 -32.19 -33.02 -24.29
CA GLN A 29 -33.41 -33.74 -24.69
C GLN A 29 -34.63 -32.83 -24.86
N LYS A 30 -34.83 -32.35 -26.09
CA LYS A 30 -36.15 -32.32 -26.76
C LYS A 30 -36.02 -31.85 -28.21
N LYS A 31 -36.00 -32.81 -29.14
CA LYS A 31 -36.43 -32.61 -30.53
C LYS A 31 -37.47 -33.67 -30.92
N ASN A 32 -38.51 -33.18 -31.59
CA ASN A 32 -39.44 -33.82 -32.53
C ASN A 32 -40.63 -34.63 -31.98
N THR A 33 -41.84 -34.09 -32.20
CA THR A 33 -42.93 -34.73 -32.99
C THR A 33 -43.96 -33.70 -33.45
N THR A 34 -44.38 -33.81 -34.71
CA THR A 34 -45.38 -33.01 -35.44
C THR A 34 -46.77 -33.66 -35.39
N HIS A 35 -47.85 -32.88 -35.21
CA HIS A 35 -49.07 -32.88 -36.06
C HIS A 35 -50.12 -31.85 -35.59
N SER A 36 -50.82 -31.27 -36.56
CA SER A 36 -51.75 -30.14 -36.53
C SER A 36 -53.17 -30.49 -36.06
N VAL A 37 -53.91 -29.50 -35.51
CA VAL A 37 -55.25 -28.98 -35.96
C VAL A 37 -55.84 -28.01 -34.90
N ASP A 38 -56.53 -27.00 -35.42
CA ASP A 38 -57.24 -25.85 -34.84
C ASP A 38 -57.93 -25.95 -33.46
N GLY A 39 -57.95 -24.82 -32.76
CA GLY A 39 -58.88 -24.54 -31.66
C GLY A 39 -58.51 -23.31 -30.83
N LYS A 40 -59.10 -22.15 -31.14
CA LYS A 40 -59.05 -20.94 -30.31
C LYS A 40 -59.66 -21.21 -28.93
N GLU A 41 -58.90 -21.01 -27.83
CA GLU A 41 -59.47 -20.40 -26.61
C GLU A 41 -58.43 -19.84 -25.62
N LYS A 42 -58.60 -18.54 -25.36
CA LYS A 42 -58.26 -17.69 -24.21
C LYS A 42 -57.24 -18.16 -23.15
N THR A 43 -56.20 -17.33 -23.01
CA THR A 43 -55.29 -17.19 -21.87
C THR A 43 -56.03 -17.09 -20.53
N PRO A 44 -55.44 -17.66 -19.47
CA PRO A 44 -55.20 -16.85 -18.28
C PRO A 44 -53.71 -16.77 -17.95
N ASP A 45 -53.31 -15.53 -17.67
CA ASP A 45 -52.08 -15.10 -17.05
C ASP A 45 -51.69 -16.00 -15.87
N GLN A 46 -50.58 -16.75 -16.00
CA GLN A 46 -49.89 -17.37 -14.89
C GLN A 46 -48.51 -16.75 -14.80
N THR A 47 -48.40 -15.82 -13.86
CA THR A 47 -47.17 -15.26 -13.34
C THR A 47 -46.31 -16.41 -12.81
N THR A 48 -45.31 -16.84 -13.58
CA THR A 48 -44.29 -17.78 -13.13
C THR A 48 -43.50 -17.13 -12.00
N LYS A 49 -43.84 -17.45 -10.75
CA LYS A 49 -43.01 -17.10 -9.60
C LYS A 49 -41.69 -17.86 -9.73
N GLU A 50 -40.61 -17.14 -10.05
CA GLU A 50 -39.26 -17.71 -10.05
C GLU A 50 -38.96 -18.33 -8.68
N ASN A 51 -38.36 -19.53 -8.70
CA ASN A 51 -38.08 -20.33 -7.50
C ASN A 51 -36.99 -19.60 -6.68
N PRO A 52 -37.14 -19.41 -5.34
CA PRO A 52 -36.18 -18.65 -4.52
C PRO A 52 -34.75 -19.22 -4.58
N ILE A 53 -34.62 -20.53 -4.78
CA ILE A 53 -33.33 -21.23 -4.94
C ILE A 53 -32.62 -20.78 -6.22
N THR A 54 -33.36 -20.53 -7.29
CA THR A 54 -32.83 -20.03 -8.57
C THR A 54 -32.39 -18.57 -8.43
N GLU A 55 -33.07 -17.78 -7.60
CA GLU A 55 -32.71 -16.39 -7.31
C GLU A 55 -31.45 -16.28 -6.43
N ILE A 56 -31.28 -17.20 -5.48
CA ILE A 56 -30.09 -17.31 -4.62
C ILE A 56 -28.88 -17.83 -5.42
N ALA A 57 -29.09 -18.83 -6.28
CA ALA A 57 -28.05 -19.37 -7.16
C ALA A 57 -27.58 -18.33 -8.20
N LYS A 58 -28.49 -17.49 -8.73
CA LYS A 58 -28.13 -16.35 -9.58
C LYS A 58 -27.23 -15.34 -8.87
N LYS A 59 -27.20 -15.30 -7.53
CA LYS A 59 -26.47 -14.30 -6.72
C LYS A 59 -25.10 -14.75 -6.22
N LEU A 60 -24.76 -16.03 -6.29
CA LEU A 60 -23.50 -16.53 -5.75
C LEU A 60 -22.39 -16.45 -6.80
N ASP A 61 -21.32 -15.71 -6.47
CA ASP A 61 -20.07 -15.76 -7.22
C ASP A 61 -19.56 -17.21 -7.27
N THR A 62 -18.99 -17.64 -8.41
CA THR A 62 -18.38 -18.97 -8.51
C THR A 62 -17.16 -19.08 -7.57
N PRO A 63 -16.74 -20.30 -7.17
CA PRO A 63 -15.66 -20.49 -6.21
C PRO A 63 -14.36 -19.77 -6.58
N ILE A 64 -14.03 -19.72 -7.88
CA ILE A 64 -12.85 -19.01 -8.39
C ILE A 64 -12.99 -17.49 -8.25
N LEU A 65 -14.18 -16.93 -8.49
CA LEU A 65 -14.47 -15.51 -8.35
C LEU A 65 -14.41 -15.08 -6.87
N ILE A 66 -14.95 -15.91 -5.96
CA ILE A 66 -14.83 -15.70 -4.51
C ILE A 66 -13.37 -15.71 -4.07
N ALA A 67 -12.59 -16.71 -4.50
CA ALA A 67 -11.18 -16.81 -4.17
C ALA A 67 -10.40 -15.59 -4.66
N ALA A 68 -10.64 -15.16 -5.90
CA ALA A 68 -10.00 -14.00 -6.49
C ALA A 68 -10.35 -12.70 -5.76
N LYS A 69 -11.64 -12.47 -5.46
CA LYS A 69 -12.13 -11.31 -4.68
C LYS A 69 -11.44 -11.21 -3.32
N ASN A 70 -11.24 -12.34 -2.66
CA ASN A 70 -10.61 -12.42 -1.34
C ASN A 70 -9.08 -12.51 -1.37
N GLY A 71 -8.46 -12.65 -2.55
CA GLY A 71 -7.01 -12.70 -2.71
C GLY A 71 -6.37 -14.04 -2.37
N ILE A 72 -7.11 -15.15 -2.43
CA ILE A 72 -6.62 -16.49 -2.12
C ILE A 72 -5.98 -17.10 -3.37
N THR A 73 -4.72 -16.74 -3.61
CA THR A 73 -3.96 -17.12 -4.81
C THR A 73 -3.87 -18.61 -5.05
N GLU A 74 -3.71 -19.39 -3.98
CA GLU A 74 -3.49 -20.82 -3.99
C GLU A 74 -4.73 -21.56 -4.54
N ILE A 75 -5.92 -21.10 -4.13
CA ILE A 75 -7.19 -21.65 -4.63
C ILE A 75 -7.40 -21.28 -6.09
N VAL A 76 -7.10 -20.03 -6.46
CA VAL A 76 -7.20 -19.59 -7.86
C VAL A 76 -6.28 -20.42 -8.76
N ASP A 77 -5.03 -20.64 -8.34
CA ASP A 77 -4.04 -21.39 -9.13
C ASP A 77 -4.44 -22.85 -9.33
N GLU A 78 -4.90 -23.52 -8.26
CA GLU A 78 -5.35 -24.91 -8.32
C GLU A 78 -6.65 -25.06 -9.13
N ILE A 79 -7.63 -24.15 -9.00
CA ILE A 79 -8.83 -24.21 -9.84
C ILE A 79 -8.46 -24.07 -11.32
N LEU A 80 -7.65 -23.07 -11.69
CA LEU A 80 -7.27 -22.87 -13.09
C LEU A 80 -6.42 -24.00 -13.66
N LYS A 81 -5.75 -24.78 -12.80
CA LYS A 81 -4.96 -25.95 -13.22
C LYS A 81 -5.85 -27.14 -13.61
N TYR A 82 -6.93 -27.40 -12.86
CA TYR A 82 -7.84 -28.51 -13.16
C TYR A 82 -9.03 -28.11 -14.05
N PHE A 83 -9.48 -26.86 -13.93
CA PHE A 83 -10.64 -26.31 -14.61
C PHE A 83 -10.28 -24.96 -15.27
N PRO A 84 -9.46 -24.94 -16.33
CA PRO A 84 -9.00 -23.70 -16.96
C PRO A 84 -10.15 -22.85 -17.53
N VAL A 85 -11.27 -23.48 -17.90
CA VAL A 85 -12.48 -22.81 -18.43
C VAL A 85 -13.14 -21.90 -17.40
N ALA A 86 -12.92 -22.13 -16.09
CA ALA A 86 -13.47 -21.31 -15.02
C ALA A 86 -12.94 -19.86 -15.04
N ILE A 87 -11.89 -19.56 -15.83
CA ILE A 87 -11.42 -18.19 -16.02
C ILE A 87 -12.45 -17.27 -16.68
N ASP A 88 -13.36 -17.84 -17.48
CA ASP A 88 -14.41 -17.13 -18.20
C ASP A 88 -15.69 -16.96 -17.35
N ASP A 89 -15.71 -17.45 -16.11
CA ASP A 89 -16.83 -17.28 -15.19
C ASP A 89 -17.10 -15.80 -14.93
N LEU A 90 -18.39 -15.44 -14.96
CA LEU A 90 -18.86 -14.07 -14.71
C LEU A 90 -19.82 -14.05 -13.53
N ASN A 91 -19.72 -13.00 -12.72
CA ASN A 91 -20.73 -12.74 -11.71
C ASN A 91 -21.95 -11.99 -12.29
N VAL A 92 -22.91 -11.67 -11.41
CA VAL A 92 -24.12 -10.88 -11.75
C VAL A 92 -23.82 -9.52 -12.39
N ASP A 93 -22.68 -8.92 -12.04
CA ASP A 93 -22.22 -7.64 -12.57
C ASP A 93 -21.47 -7.77 -13.91
N LYS A 94 -21.40 -8.98 -14.49
CA LYS A 94 -20.54 -9.35 -15.62
C LYS A 94 -19.03 -9.14 -15.37
N LYS A 95 -18.62 -9.15 -14.10
CA LYS A 95 -17.20 -9.11 -13.74
C LYS A 95 -16.63 -10.51 -13.76
N ASN A 96 -15.55 -10.66 -14.50
CA ASN A 96 -14.72 -11.86 -14.47
C ASN A 96 -13.69 -11.80 -13.33
N ILE A 97 -12.85 -12.83 -13.26
CA ILE A 97 -11.80 -12.96 -12.26
C ILE A 97 -10.80 -11.78 -12.27
N VAL A 98 -10.47 -11.24 -13.44
CA VAL A 98 -9.52 -10.12 -13.59
C VAL A 98 -10.13 -8.84 -12.99
N LEU A 99 -11.37 -8.52 -13.38
CA LEU A 99 -12.09 -7.35 -12.90
C LEU A 99 -12.29 -7.40 -11.37
N LEU A 100 -12.66 -8.56 -10.82
CA LEU A 100 -12.81 -8.74 -9.38
C LEU A 100 -11.49 -8.62 -8.62
N ALA A 101 -10.41 -9.22 -9.13
CA ALA A 101 -9.09 -9.08 -8.53
C ALA A 101 -8.65 -7.61 -8.51
N VAL A 102 -8.99 -6.85 -9.55
CA VAL A 102 -8.61 -5.44 -9.65
C VAL A 102 -9.42 -4.54 -8.73
N GLU A 103 -10.74 -4.67 -8.76
CA GLU A 103 -11.65 -3.90 -7.92
C GLU A 103 -11.30 -4.09 -6.42
N ASN A 104 -11.02 -5.33 -6.03
CA ASN A 104 -10.73 -5.67 -4.63
C ASN A 104 -9.25 -5.53 -4.24
N ARG A 105 -8.42 -4.94 -5.12
CA ARG A 105 -6.98 -4.72 -4.90
C ARG A 105 -6.26 -6.00 -4.46
N GLN A 106 -6.28 -7.01 -5.33
CA GLN A 106 -5.62 -8.30 -5.10
C GLN A 106 -4.40 -8.46 -6.04
N PRO A 107 -3.28 -7.77 -5.76
CA PRO A 107 -2.10 -7.77 -6.61
C PRO A 107 -1.52 -9.13 -6.92
N ASN A 108 -1.49 -10.05 -5.93
CA ASN A 108 -0.90 -11.37 -6.13
C ASN A 108 -1.76 -12.22 -7.07
N VAL A 109 -3.09 -12.16 -6.95
CA VAL A 109 -4.01 -12.83 -7.88
C VAL A 109 -3.87 -12.23 -9.27
N TYR A 110 -3.87 -10.91 -9.38
CA TYR A 110 -3.71 -10.24 -10.67
C TYR A 110 -2.36 -10.57 -11.33
N GLN A 111 -1.27 -10.59 -10.56
CA GLN A 111 0.06 -10.98 -11.03
C GLN A 111 0.10 -12.44 -11.48
N LEU A 112 -0.56 -13.36 -10.78
CA LEU A 112 -0.69 -14.76 -11.17
C LEU A 112 -1.36 -14.87 -12.55
N LEU A 113 -2.49 -14.18 -12.74
CA LEU A 113 -3.23 -14.15 -14.00
C LEU A 113 -2.41 -13.56 -15.15
N LEU A 114 -1.62 -12.52 -14.89
CA LEU A 114 -0.70 -11.95 -15.87
C LEU A 114 0.45 -12.90 -16.25
N THR A 115 0.92 -13.74 -15.33
CA THR A 115 2.14 -14.53 -15.51
C THR A 115 1.88 -15.91 -16.14
N ARG A 116 0.73 -16.53 -15.85
CA ARG A 116 0.32 -17.84 -16.40
C ARG A 116 0.32 -17.80 -17.93
N LYS A 117 1.06 -18.68 -18.62
CA LYS A 117 1.20 -18.66 -20.10
C LYS A 117 0.21 -19.57 -20.81
N ASP A 118 -0.39 -20.47 -20.06
CA ASP A 118 -1.37 -21.47 -20.47
C ASP A 118 -2.79 -20.90 -20.71
N LEU A 119 -3.00 -19.62 -20.37
CA LEU A 119 -4.29 -18.93 -20.46
C LEU A 119 -4.35 -18.03 -21.70
N GLN A 120 -5.49 -18.05 -22.40
CA GLN A 120 -5.82 -17.08 -23.43
C GLN A 120 -6.25 -15.77 -22.75
N LYS A 121 -5.38 -14.76 -22.73
CA LYS A 121 -5.54 -13.56 -21.88
C LYS A 121 -6.33 -12.47 -22.55
N GLU A 122 -6.32 -12.42 -23.87
CA GLU A 122 -6.78 -11.26 -24.64
C GLU A 122 -8.27 -11.01 -24.45
N SER A 123 -9.06 -12.09 -24.38
CA SER A 123 -10.51 -12.03 -24.14
C SER A 123 -10.83 -11.59 -22.70
N VAL A 124 -10.24 -12.27 -21.71
CA VAL A 124 -10.53 -12.05 -20.28
C VAL A 124 -10.09 -10.65 -19.81
N PHE A 125 -8.89 -10.21 -20.22
CA PHE A 125 -8.41 -8.86 -19.88
C PHE A 125 -9.14 -7.76 -20.66
N GLY A 126 -9.74 -8.09 -21.81
CA GLY A 126 -10.53 -7.17 -22.63
C GLY A 126 -11.94 -6.87 -22.08
N GLN A 127 -12.40 -7.65 -21.11
CA GLN A 127 -13.78 -7.61 -20.64
C GLN A 127 -14.12 -6.36 -19.82
N VAL A 128 -15.40 -5.98 -19.86
CA VAL A 128 -15.99 -4.89 -19.07
C VAL A 128 -17.18 -5.39 -18.26
N ASP A 129 -17.48 -4.71 -17.16
CA ASP A 129 -18.66 -4.99 -16.34
C ASP A 129 -19.96 -4.43 -16.97
N ASN A 130 -21.09 -4.60 -16.28
CA ASN A 130 -22.41 -4.08 -16.70
C ASN A 130 -22.45 -2.55 -16.89
N GLU A 131 -21.55 -1.81 -16.25
CA GLU A 131 -21.43 -0.35 -16.36
C GLU A 131 -20.42 0.07 -17.43
N GLY A 132 -19.84 -0.89 -18.17
CA GLY A 132 -18.80 -0.61 -19.16
C GLY A 132 -17.44 -0.27 -18.54
N ASN A 133 -17.24 -0.53 -17.24
CA ASN A 133 -15.95 -0.33 -16.59
C ASN A 133 -14.99 -1.45 -16.99
N SER A 134 -13.88 -1.06 -17.61
CA SER A 134 -12.72 -1.94 -17.79
C SER A 134 -11.92 -2.10 -16.50
N ALA A 135 -10.93 -3.01 -16.49
CA ALA A 135 -9.99 -3.15 -15.37
C ALA A 135 -9.33 -1.81 -14.99
N GLN A 136 -9.05 -0.93 -15.95
CA GLN A 136 -8.47 0.40 -15.65
C GLN A 136 -9.43 1.31 -14.87
N HIS A 137 -10.73 1.28 -15.19
CA HIS A 137 -11.75 2.02 -14.44
C HIS A 137 -11.89 1.45 -13.02
N LEU A 138 -11.94 0.13 -12.86
CA LEU A 138 -12.05 -0.50 -11.54
C LEU A 138 -10.80 -0.24 -10.67
N ALA A 139 -9.61 -0.20 -11.27
CA ALA A 139 -8.39 0.18 -10.58
C ALA A 139 -8.40 1.66 -10.15
N ALA A 140 -9.06 2.50 -10.94
CA ALA A 140 -9.19 3.93 -10.66
C ALA A 140 -10.26 4.26 -9.62
N ARG A 141 -11.22 3.38 -9.37
CA ARG A 141 -12.29 3.61 -8.40
C ARG A 141 -11.81 3.32 -6.99
N LEU A 142 -11.86 4.30 -6.09
CA LEU A 142 -11.71 4.06 -4.66
C LEU A 142 -12.98 3.35 -4.13
N GLY A 143 -12.86 2.08 -3.76
CA GLY A 143 -13.94 1.33 -3.13
C GLY A 143 -14.01 1.53 -1.61
N ASP A 144 -15.07 0.99 -0.99
CA ASP A 144 -15.23 0.97 0.47
C ASP A 144 -14.16 0.11 1.16
N TYR A 145 -13.73 -0.93 0.47
CA TYR A 145 -12.66 -1.80 0.91
C TYR A 145 -11.30 -1.10 0.75
N LYS A 146 -10.62 -0.85 1.88
CA LYS A 146 -9.29 -0.23 1.96
C LYS A 146 -8.25 -1.27 2.38
N PRO A 147 -7.61 -1.99 1.44
CA PRO A 147 -6.77 -3.15 1.75
C PRO A 147 -5.37 -2.78 2.24
N TRP A 148 -4.91 -1.56 1.95
CA TRP A 148 -3.59 -1.08 2.35
C TRP A 148 -3.59 -0.79 3.85
N ARG A 149 -3.15 -1.76 4.66
CA ARG A 149 -2.92 -1.55 6.10
C ARG A 149 -1.65 -0.74 6.33
N ILE A 150 -1.70 0.55 6.03
CA ILE A 150 -0.53 1.45 6.03
C ILE A 150 -0.90 2.73 6.78
N PRO A 151 -0.05 3.21 7.70
CA PRO A 151 -0.35 4.40 8.47
C PRO A 151 -0.37 5.65 7.60
N GLY A 152 -1.42 6.47 7.73
CA GLY A 152 -1.51 7.78 7.10
C GLY A 152 -2.14 7.79 5.69
N ALA A 153 -3.06 8.73 5.50
CA ALA A 153 -3.80 8.89 4.24
C ALA A 153 -2.90 9.17 3.03
N ALA A 154 -1.74 9.82 3.22
CA ALA A 154 -0.79 10.10 2.15
C ALA A 154 -0.14 8.82 1.59
N LEU A 155 0.23 7.88 2.47
CA LEU A 155 0.75 6.58 2.05
C LEU A 155 -0.33 5.77 1.36
N GLN A 156 -1.57 5.78 1.86
CA GLN A 156 -2.69 5.14 1.18
C GLN A 156 -2.87 5.69 -0.25
N MET A 157 -2.80 7.01 -0.43
CA MET A 157 -2.85 7.64 -1.76
C MET A 157 -1.68 7.23 -2.67
N GLN A 158 -0.48 7.08 -2.11
CA GLN A 158 0.68 6.59 -2.86
C GLN A 158 0.42 5.17 -3.43
N TRP A 159 -0.15 4.28 -2.63
CA TRP A 159 -0.44 2.91 -3.07
C TRP A 159 -1.59 2.83 -4.07
N GLU A 160 -2.61 3.67 -3.92
CA GLU A 160 -3.68 3.79 -4.91
C GLU A 160 -3.13 4.23 -6.27
N ASN A 161 -2.22 5.22 -6.30
CA ASN A 161 -1.51 5.61 -7.52
C ASN A 161 -0.69 4.46 -8.12
N LYS A 162 0.07 3.74 -7.28
CA LYS A 162 0.87 2.59 -7.74
C LYS A 162 0.01 1.47 -8.29
N TRP A 163 -1.13 1.19 -7.64
CA TRP A 163 -2.09 0.20 -8.09
C TRP A 163 -2.67 0.58 -9.45
N HIS A 164 -3.14 1.81 -9.60
CA HIS A 164 -3.67 2.33 -10.85
C HIS A 164 -2.62 2.30 -11.97
N GLU A 165 -1.39 2.77 -11.72
CA GLU A 165 -0.27 2.69 -12.68
C GLU A 165 0.05 1.22 -13.06
N TYR A 166 0.08 0.31 -12.08
CA TYR A 166 0.41 -1.10 -12.31
C TYR A 166 -0.63 -1.78 -13.20
N VAL A 167 -1.92 -1.61 -12.92
CA VAL A 167 -2.99 -2.15 -13.77
C VAL A 167 -2.89 -1.51 -15.16
N LYS A 168 -2.88 -0.18 -15.26
CA LYS A 168 -2.80 0.53 -16.54
C LYS A 168 -1.65 0.05 -17.43
N ASN A 169 -0.45 -0.12 -16.88
CA ASN A 169 0.75 -0.52 -17.64
C ASN A 169 0.80 -2.01 -17.98
N SER A 170 -0.01 -2.84 -17.32
CA SER A 170 -0.04 -4.29 -17.52
C SER A 170 -1.13 -4.76 -18.48
N MET A 171 -2.10 -3.90 -18.81
CA MET A 171 -3.17 -4.23 -19.72
C MET A 171 -2.67 -4.39 -21.17
N PRO A 172 -3.13 -5.42 -21.91
CA PRO A 172 -2.81 -5.61 -23.34
C PRO A 172 -3.14 -4.35 -24.18
N LEU A 173 -2.41 -4.08 -25.25
CA LEU A 173 -2.59 -2.86 -26.08
C LEU A 173 -3.94 -2.77 -26.85
N ASN A 174 -4.83 -3.75 -26.69
CA ASN A 174 -6.11 -3.81 -27.38
C ASN A 174 -7.04 -2.66 -26.94
N PHE A 175 -7.92 -2.23 -27.83
CA PHE A 175 -8.76 -1.05 -27.68
C PHE A 175 -9.77 -1.21 -26.52
N PHE A 176 -9.40 -0.78 -25.31
CA PHE A 176 -10.34 -0.71 -24.19
C PHE A 176 -11.31 0.45 -24.37
N PRO A 177 -12.54 0.33 -23.85
CA PRO A 177 -13.44 1.46 -23.73
C PRO A 177 -12.73 2.60 -23.00
N ARG A 178 -12.65 3.76 -23.64
CA ARG A 178 -12.07 4.97 -23.04
C ARG A 178 -12.96 5.57 -21.97
N HIS A 179 -14.26 5.35 -22.10
CA HIS A 179 -15.29 5.84 -21.19
C HIS A 179 -16.18 4.67 -20.79
N ASN A 180 -16.65 4.71 -19.55
CA ASN A 180 -17.72 3.84 -19.08
C ASN A 180 -19.11 4.33 -19.57
N ASN A 181 -20.17 3.65 -19.16
CA ASN A 181 -21.54 4.01 -19.55
C ASN A 181 -21.97 5.39 -19.04
N GLN A 182 -21.30 5.94 -18.02
CA GLN A 182 -21.49 7.29 -17.52
C GLN A 182 -20.67 8.35 -18.27
N GLY A 183 -19.86 7.96 -19.26
CA GLY A 183 -19.02 8.88 -20.01
C GLY A 183 -17.74 9.31 -19.28
N GLU A 184 -17.36 8.63 -18.19
CA GLU A 184 -16.18 8.95 -17.39
C GLU A 184 -14.97 8.15 -17.86
N THR A 185 -13.79 8.77 -17.94
CA THR A 185 -12.53 8.05 -18.14
C THR A 185 -12.02 7.46 -16.82
N PRO A 186 -11.06 6.50 -16.84
CA PRO A 186 -10.40 6.06 -15.61
C PRO A 186 -9.76 7.20 -14.83
N ARG A 187 -9.26 8.24 -15.52
CA ARG A 187 -8.64 9.38 -14.85
C ARG A 187 -9.68 10.23 -14.12
N ASP A 188 -10.81 10.52 -14.77
CA ASP A 188 -11.89 11.29 -14.15
C ASP A 188 -12.43 10.59 -12.90
N LEU A 189 -12.58 9.26 -12.99
CA LEU A 189 -13.03 8.43 -11.87
C LEU A 189 -12.03 8.43 -10.71
N PHE A 190 -10.73 8.38 -10.98
CA PHE A 190 -9.68 8.48 -9.97
C PHE A 190 -9.74 9.83 -9.25
N THR A 191 -9.74 10.94 -9.99
CA THR A 191 -9.81 12.28 -9.41
C THR A 191 -11.07 12.48 -8.58
N LYS A 192 -12.22 11.98 -9.06
CA LYS A 192 -13.51 12.09 -8.38
C LYS A 192 -13.55 11.28 -7.09
N THR A 193 -13.15 10.00 -7.13
CA THR A 193 -13.31 9.08 -5.99
C THR A 193 -12.21 9.23 -4.94
N HIS A 194 -11.02 9.74 -5.30
CA HIS A 194 -9.89 9.95 -4.38
C HIS A 194 -9.82 11.36 -3.79
N LYS A 195 -10.76 12.26 -4.10
CA LYS A 195 -10.75 13.67 -3.64
C LYS A 195 -10.54 13.83 -2.14
N ASP A 196 -11.29 13.09 -1.32
CA ASP A 196 -11.17 13.15 0.14
C ASP A 196 -9.86 12.53 0.63
N LEU A 197 -9.37 11.49 -0.05
CA LEU A 197 -8.10 10.86 0.28
C LEU A 197 -6.92 11.80 0.01
N VAL A 198 -6.96 12.55 -1.09
CA VAL A 198 -5.99 13.61 -1.41
C VAL A 198 -6.01 14.69 -0.33
N LYS A 199 -7.19 15.16 0.07
CA LYS A 199 -7.33 16.16 1.15
C LYS A 199 -6.71 15.65 2.46
N ASN A 200 -7.13 14.47 2.91
CA ASN A 200 -6.62 13.87 4.15
C ASN A 200 -5.12 13.56 4.07
N GLY A 201 -4.62 13.15 2.90
CA GLY A 201 -3.20 12.92 2.66
C GLY A 201 -2.37 14.20 2.70
N SER A 202 -2.92 15.30 2.17
CA SER A 202 -2.30 16.62 2.20
C SER A 202 -2.19 17.16 3.63
N GLU A 203 -3.27 17.01 4.41
CA GLU A 203 -3.30 17.38 5.83
C GLU A 203 -2.31 16.54 6.64
N TRP A 204 -2.29 15.23 6.42
CA TRP A 204 -1.33 14.33 7.09
C TRP A 204 0.13 14.71 6.78
N LEU A 205 0.47 14.99 5.52
CA LEU A 205 1.81 15.44 5.13
C LEU A 205 2.16 16.80 5.74
N THR A 206 1.20 17.71 5.78
CA THR A 206 1.38 19.05 6.37
C THR A 206 1.69 18.95 7.86
N ASN A 207 0.85 18.25 8.62
CA ASN A 207 1.02 18.08 10.06
C ASN A 207 2.32 17.35 10.42
N THR A 208 2.66 16.30 9.65
CA THR A 208 3.91 15.54 9.83
C THR A 208 5.11 16.43 9.53
N SER A 209 5.10 17.14 8.40
CA SER A 209 6.22 18.00 7.98
C SER A 209 6.43 19.17 8.95
N GLN A 210 5.36 19.79 9.46
CA GLN A 210 5.46 20.83 10.49
C GLN A 210 6.08 20.28 11.78
N SER A 211 5.58 19.14 12.28
CA SER A 211 6.08 18.52 13.51
C SER A 211 7.57 18.17 13.39
N CYS A 212 7.98 17.54 12.28
CA CYS A 212 9.38 17.20 12.04
C CYS A 212 10.26 18.44 11.79
N SER A 213 9.73 19.50 11.19
CA SER A 213 10.45 20.76 11.01
C SER A 213 10.80 21.41 12.34
N VAL A 214 9.90 21.37 13.33
CA VAL A 214 10.20 21.88 14.67
C VAL A 214 11.39 21.13 15.29
N VAL A 215 11.38 19.79 15.23
CA VAL A 215 12.49 18.97 15.74
C VAL A 215 13.80 19.29 14.99
N ALA A 216 13.75 19.40 13.67
CA ALA A 216 14.91 19.75 12.86
C ALA A 216 15.46 21.16 13.17
N ALA A 217 14.58 22.14 13.39
CA ALA A 217 14.98 23.49 13.79
C ALA A 217 15.67 23.48 15.16
N LEU A 218 15.10 22.77 16.14
CA LEU A 218 15.69 22.65 17.47
C LEU A 218 17.10 22.04 17.41
N ILE A 219 17.29 20.96 16.65
CA ILE A 219 18.62 20.34 16.51
C ILE A 219 19.58 21.28 15.77
N ALA A 220 19.13 21.98 14.73
CA ALA A 220 19.96 22.95 14.02
C ALA A 220 20.43 24.08 14.96
N THR A 221 19.52 24.62 15.80
CA THR A 221 19.86 25.66 16.78
C THR A 221 20.85 25.15 17.82
N VAL A 222 20.64 23.95 18.37
CA VAL A 222 21.56 23.37 19.36
C VAL A 222 22.93 23.11 18.73
N ALA A 223 22.98 22.54 17.52
CA ALA A 223 24.23 22.25 16.81
C ALA A 223 24.99 23.53 16.39
N PHE A 224 24.25 24.58 16.03
CA PHE A 224 24.84 25.90 15.74
C PHE A 224 25.39 26.58 16.99
N ALA A 225 24.67 26.48 18.11
CA ALA A 225 25.15 26.97 19.40
C ALA A 225 26.43 26.25 19.83
N SER A 226 26.45 24.90 19.77
CA SER A 226 27.63 24.10 20.15
C SER A 226 28.86 24.37 19.29
N ALA A 227 28.69 24.75 18.02
CA ALA A 227 29.80 25.19 17.18
C ALA A 227 30.47 26.49 17.68
N ASN A 228 29.72 27.34 18.38
CA ASN A 228 30.23 28.60 18.96
C ASN A 228 30.61 28.47 20.45
N THR A 229 30.09 27.46 21.15
CA THR A 229 30.36 27.20 22.57
C THR A 229 31.11 25.87 22.75
N ILE A 230 32.27 25.77 22.12
CA ILE A 230 33.08 24.55 22.15
C ILE A 230 33.57 24.20 23.57
N PRO A 231 33.64 22.90 23.94
CA PRO A 231 34.22 22.46 25.21
C PRO A 231 35.66 22.96 25.36
N GLY A 232 35.97 23.54 26.52
CA GLY A 232 37.30 24.08 26.83
C GLY A 232 37.62 25.45 26.20
N GLY A 233 36.74 25.98 25.34
CA GLY A 233 36.89 27.31 24.76
C GLY A 233 38.06 27.47 23.78
N PHE A 234 38.31 28.72 23.40
CA PHE A 234 39.41 29.11 22.55
C PHE A 234 40.55 29.68 23.38
N ASN A 235 41.78 29.44 22.97
CA ASN A 235 42.95 30.12 23.54
C ASN A 235 42.93 31.60 23.12
N GLU A 236 43.03 32.53 24.07
CA GLU A 236 42.90 33.98 23.85
C GLU A 236 43.97 34.53 22.90
N ASP A 237 45.18 33.97 22.90
CA ASP A 237 46.30 34.47 22.11
C ASP A 237 46.30 33.96 20.66
N THR A 238 45.78 32.75 20.45
CA THR A 238 45.88 32.06 19.15
C THR A 238 44.53 31.88 18.46
N GLY A 239 43.41 32.01 19.18
CA GLY A 239 42.07 31.72 18.69
C GLY A 239 41.80 30.24 18.41
N ILE A 240 42.72 29.35 18.78
CA ILE A 240 42.66 27.92 18.51
C ILE A 240 41.92 27.20 19.66
N PRO A 241 41.07 26.20 19.37
CA PRO A 241 40.45 25.39 20.41
C PRO A 241 41.46 24.75 21.36
N VAL A 242 41.28 24.94 22.67
CA VAL A 242 42.21 24.43 23.69
C VAL A 242 42.30 22.90 23.65
N LEU A 243 41.22 22.23 23.26
CA LEU A 243 41.10 20.77 23.23
C LEU A 243 41.34 20.15 21.84
N GLN A 244 41.85 20.90 20.85
CA GLN A 244 41.94 20.47 19.44
C GLN A 244 42.63 19.12 19.19
N ASN A 245 43.54 18.69 20.06
CA ASN A 245 44.31 17.44 19.89
C ASN A 245 43.76 16.28 20.72
N LYS A 246 42.52 16.39 21.21
CA LYS A 246 41.87 15.35 22.00
C LYS A 246 40.84 14.64 21.12
N PRO A 247 40.81 13.29 21.08
CA PRO A 247 39.90 12.55 20.21
C PRO A 247 38.42 12.83 20.51
N GLY A 248 38.07 13.14 21.75
CA GLY A 248 36.71 13.55 22.12
C GLY A 248 36.30 14.90 21.51
N PHE A 249 37.26 15.79 21.26
CA PHE A 249 37.01 17.09 20.65
C PHE A 249 36.78 16.95 19.15
N ASP A 250 37.59 16.14 18.46
CA ASP A 250 37.37 15.83 17.04
C ASP A 250 36.00 15.17 16.82
N LEU A 251 35.65 14.20 17.68
CA LEU A 251 34.35 13.56 17.65
C LEU A 251 33.22 14.58 17.84
N PHE A 252 33.33 15.46 18.84
CA PHE A 252 32.36 16.54 19.09
C PHE A 252 32.23 17.47 17.88
N ALA A 253 33.34 18.02 17.38
CA ALA A 253 33.33 19.04 16.34
C ALA A 253 32.75 18.51 15.02
N ILE A 254 33.21 17.32 14.58
CA ILE A 254 32.77 16.71 13.32
C ILE A 254 31.29 16.33 13.41
N SER A 255 30.87 15.66 14.49
CA SER A 255 29.48 15.23 14.65
C SER A 255 28.52 16.41 14.83
N SER A 256 28.93 17.49 15.50
CA SER A 256 28.16 18.74 15.60
C SER A 256 27.91 19.37 14.23
N LEU A 257 28.93 19.39 13.36
CA LEU A 257 28.79 19.91 12.00
C LEU A 257 27.88 19.02 11.15
N VAL A 258 28.04 17.70 11.23
CA VAL A 258 27.15 16.73 10.55
C VAL A 258 25.71 16.92 11.02
N ALA A 259 25.47 17.06 12.34
CA ALA A 259 24.14 17.32 12.88
C ALA A 259 23.54 18.59 12.27
N LEU A 260 24.28 19.70 12.27
CA LEU A 260 23.81 20.96 11.69
C LEU A 260 23.44 20.83 10.21
N CYS A 261 24.33 20.27 9.39
CA CYS A 261 24.10 20.12 7.95
C CYS A 261 22.86 19.27 7.66
N PHE A 262 22.75 18.09 8.26
CA PHE A 262 21.62 17.20 8.03
C PHE A 262 20.32 17.75 8.64
N SER A 263 20.38 18.54 9.72
CA SER A 263 19.18 19.20 10.25
C SER A 263 18.64 20.27 9.31
N LEU A 264 19.53 21.09 8.73
CA LEU A 264 19.16 22.09 7.73
C LEU A 264 18.61 21.44 6.45
N THR A 265 19.22 20.35 5.99
CA THR A 265 18.69 19.57 4.86
C THR A 265 17.29 19.03 5.18
N ALA A 266 17.05 18.50 6.38
CA ALA A 266 15.74 18.04 6.80
C ALA A 266 14.70 19.18 6.76
N LEU A 267 15.03 20.35 7.30
CA LEU A 267 14.18 21.54 7.24
C LEU A 267 13.80 21.94 5.82
N VAL A 268 14.78 22.01 4.92
CA VAL A 268 14.53 22.35 3.51
C VAL A 268 13.59 21.34 2.87
N MET A 269 13.78 20.03 3.14
CA MET A 269 12.91 19.00 2.59
C MET A 269 11.47 19.07 3.12
N PHE A 270 11.28 19.29 4.43
CA PHE A 270 9.94 19.45 5.00
C PHE A 270 9.26 20.73 4.53
N LEU A 271 9.99 21.84 4.41
CA LEU A 271 9.48 23.08 3.81
C LEU A 271 9.09 22.87 2.33
N ALA A 272 9.87 22.07 1.59
CA ALA A 272 9.56 21.71 0.20
C ALA A 272 8.32 20.81 0.06
N ILE A 273 7.88 20.16 1.14
CA ILE A 273 6.58 19.46 1.20
C ILE A 273 5.46 20.47 1.45
N LEU A 274 5.63 21.36 2.44
CA LEU A 274 4.63 22.38 2.80
C LEU A 274 4.31 23.35 1.67
N THR A 275 5.27 23.59 0.79
CA THR A 275 5.14 24.48 -0.40
C THR A 275 4.69 23.73 -1.67
N SER A 276 4.44 22.43 -1.59
CA SER A 276 3.99 21.62 -2.73
C SER A 276 2.50 21.84 -3.04
N ARG A 277 2.09 21.62 -4.29
CA ARG A 277 0.69 21.81 -4.74
C ARG A 277 -0.28 20.71 -4.30
N TYR A 278 0.24 19.58 -3.82
CA TYR A 278 -0.51 18.39 -3.41
C TYR A 278 -1.48 17.86 -4.47
N GLU A 279 -1.02 17.76 -5.72
CA GLU A 279 -1.80 17.10 -6.77
C GLU A 279 -1.83 15.59 -6.57
N GLU A 280 -2.88 14.91 -7.03
CA GLU A 280 -3.05 13.45 -6.90
C GLU A 280 -1.83 12.66 -7.38
N THR A 281 -1.19 13.10 -8.47
CA THR A 281 -0.01 12.46 -9.09
C THR A 281 1.27 12.66 -8.25
N ASP A 282 1.35 13.74 -7.47
CA ASP A 282 2.51 14.04 -6.63
C ASP A 282 2.66 13.02 -5.49
N PHE A 283 1.54 12.45 -5.02
CA PHE A 283 1.53 11.40 -3.99
C PHE A 283 2.17 10.10 -4.46
N GLY A 284 2.29 9.86 -5.77
CA GLY A 284 2.87 8.61 -6.28
C GLY A 284 4.38 8.50 -6.03
N LYS A 285 5.14 9.57 -6.31
CA LYS A 285 6.61 9.54 -6.32
C LYS A 285 7.26 10.77 -5.68
N HIS A 286 6.77 11.99 -5.95
CA HIS A 286 7.46 13.22 -5.55
C HIS A 286 7.34 13.49 -4.05
N LEU A 287 6.13 13.50 -3.49
CA LEU A 287 5.90 13.77 -2.07
C LEU A 287 6.51 12.71 -1.14
N PRO A 288 6.33 11.39 -1.39
CA PRO A 288 6.96 10.36 -0.56
C PRO A 288 8.49 10.42 -0.57
N ARG A 289 9.12 10.76 -1.70
CA ARG A 289 10.58 10.92 -1.78
C ARG A 289 11.08 12.10 -0.97
N LYS A 290 10.38 13.25 -1.05
CA LYS A 290 10.72 14.43 -0.22
C LYS A 290 10.61 14.09 1.27
N LEU A 291 9.52 13.42 1.67
CA LEU A 291 9.31 12.97 3.05
C LEU A 291 10.41 12.01 3.50
N LEU A 292 10.76 11.04 2.66
CA LEU A 292 11.78 10.05 2.96
C LEU A 292 13.15 10.71 3.16
N LEU A 293 13.54 11.60 2.25
CA LEU A 293 14.80 12.35 2.36
C LEU A 293 14.82 13.23 3.62
N GLY A 294 13.73 13.93 3.92
CA GLY A 294 13.60 14.73 5.15
C GLY A 294 13.76 13.89 6.41
N LEU A 295 13.07 12.75 6.49
CA LEU A 295 13.17 11.83 7.62
C LEU A 295 14.56 11.19 7.74
N THR A 296 15.18 10.76 6.64
CA THR A 296 16.57 10.23 6.69
C THR A 296 17.53 11.26 7.25
N SER A 297 17.42 12.50 6.79
CA SER A 297 18.28 13.59 7.20
C SER A 297 18.06 13.92 8.67
N LEU A 298 16.81 13.90 9.14
CA LEU A 298 16.48 14.10 10.53
C LEU A 298 17.06 13.01 11.44
N PHE A 299 16.97 11.73 11.07
CA PHE A 299 17.55 10.65 11.87
C PHE A 299 19.07 10.71 11.94
N VAL A 300 19.73 11.01 10.82
CA VAL A 300 21.19 11.23 10.81
C VAL A 300 21.57 12.39 11.72
N SER A 301 20.81 13.49 11.67
CA SER A 301 21.02 14.66 12.53
C SER A 301 20.88 14.33 14.01
N ILE A 302 19.83 13.60 14.40
CA ILE A 302 19.61 13.15 15.79
C ILE A 302 20.78 12.28 16.28
N ALA A 303 21.21 11.30 15.49
CA ALA A 303 22.32 10.42 15.86
C ALA A 303 23.64 11.20 15.99
N ALA A 304 23.93 12.11 15.05
CA ALA A 304 25.11 12.94 15.09
C ALA A 304 25.09 13.91 16.29
N MET A 305 23.94 14.46 16.65
CA MET A 305 23.79 15.32 17.83
C MET A 305 24.05 14.56 19.13
N LEU A 306 23.57 13.31 19.25
CA LEU A 306 23.89 12.44 20.39
C LEU A 306 25.39 12.16 20.50
N LEU A 307 26.05 11.85 19.38
CA LEU A 307 27.50 11.62 19.34
C LEU A 307 28.27 12.89 19.75
N SER A 308 27.83 14.06 19.29
CA SER A 308 28.40 15.35 19.67
C SER A 308 28.29 15.55 21.17
N PHE A 309 27.09 15.37 21.73
CA PHE A 309 26.86 15.48 23.16
C PHE A 309 27.78 14.55 23.98
N CYS A 310 27.92 13.27 23.58
CA CYS A 310 28.84 12.34 24.22
C CYS A 310 30.31 12.80 24.15
N GLY A 311 30.75 13.31 22.99
CA GLY A 311 32.12 13.82 22.82
C GLY A 311 32.42 15.05 23.67
N GLY A 312 31.48 16.01 23.73
CA GLY A 312 31.63 17.22 24.55
C GLY A 312 31.54 16.94 26.05
N HIS A 313 30.56 16.15 26.47
CA HIS A 313 30.33 15.83 27.87
C HIS A 313 31.40 14.89 28.46
N PHE A 314 32.14 14.15 27.62
CA PHE A 314 33.33 13.40 28.04
C PHE A 314 34.37 14.29 28.76
N PHE A 315 34.52 15.55 28.35
CA PHE A 315 35.47 16.47 28.99
C PHE A 315 34.97 16.99 30.35
N VAL A 316 33.65 17.09 30.53
CA VAL A 316 33.03 17.54 31.79
C VAL A 316 33.13 16.48 32.88
N LEU A 317 33.08 15.19 32.52
CA LEU A 317 33.03 14.06 33.46
C LEU A 317 34.37 13.65 34.07
N LYS A 318 35.49 14.28 33.68
CA LYS A 318 36.81 13.67 33.83
C LYS A 318 37.32 13.56 35.27
N GLU A 319 36.76 14.29 36.25
CA GLU A 319 37.35 14.37 37.59
C GLU A 319 36.48 13.93 38.80
N GLU A 320 35.14 14.00 38.81
CA GLU A 320 34.38 13.75 40.08
C GLU A 320 33.25 12.68 40.01
N LEU A 321 32.77 12.24 38.84
CA LEU A 321 31.49 11.48 38.76
C LEU A 321 31.45 10.31 37.75
N LYS A 322 32.53 9.53 37.64
CA LYS A 322 32.60 8.38 36.70
C LYS A 322 31.53 7.30 36.94
N PHE A 323 31.17 7.03 38.20
CA PHE A 323 30.12 6.05 38.54
C PHE A 323 28.69 6.56 38.29
N ALA A 324 28.47 7.87 38.34
CA ALA A 324 27.16 8.49 38.07
C ALA A 324 26.94 8.81 36.57
N ALA A 325 28.00 8.79 35.76
CA ALA A 325 27.95 9.07 34.32
C ALA A 325 27.05 8.10 33.55
N PHE A 326 27.20 6.79 33.80
CA PHE A 326 26.49 5.74 33.07
C PHE A 326 24.95 5.84 33.20
N PRO A 327 24.37 6.00 34.41
CA PRO A 327 22.93 6.20 34.53
C PRO A 327 22.45 7.54 33.94
N VAL A 328 23.25 8.61 34.00
CA VAL A 328 22.88 9.90 33.38
C VAL A 328 22.84 9.82 31.85
N TYR A 329 23.80 9.12 31.22
CA TYR A 329 23.76 8.87 29.78
C TYR A 329 22.61 7.95 29.39
N ALA A 330 22.34 6.89 30.17
CA ALA A 330 21.19 6.03 29.93
C ALA A 330 19.89 6.84 29.96
N VAL A 331 19.71 7.72 30.97
CA VAL A 331 18.51 8.57 31.09
C VAL A 331 18.41 9.62 29.99
N THR A 332 19.51 10.25 29.56
CA THR A 332 19.49 11.25 28.48
C THR A 332 19.26 10.63 27.10
N CYS A 333 19.69 9.39 26.87
CA CYS A 333 19.40 8.66 25.63
C CYS A 333 17.97 8.09 25.58
N LEU A 334 17.28 7.90 26.71
CA LEU A 334 15.94 7.29 26.75
C LEU A 334 14.88 8.06 25.92
N PRO A 335 14.72 9.40 26.06
CA PRO A 335 13.75 10.15 25.24
C PRO A 335 14.05 10.08 23.74
N VAL A 336 15.33 10.13 23.36
CA VAL A 336 15.75 10.12 21.95
C VAL A 336 15.57 8.74 21.34
N THR A 337 15.90 7.68 22.08
CA THR A 337 15.68 6.30 21.65
C THR A 337 14.19 5.97 21.56
N PHE A 338 13.36 6.44 22.50
CA PHE A 338 11.91 6.30 22.44
C PHE A 338 11.32 7.03 21.21
N PHE A 339 11.75 8.26 20.94
CA PHE A 339 11.32 9.01 19.77
C PHE A 339 11.74 8.31 18.46
N ALA A 340 12.99 7.86 18.37
CA ALA A 340 13.48 7.10 17.23
C ALA A 340 12.67 5.82 17.03
N ALA A 341 12.42 5.05 18.10
CA ALA A 341 11.63 3.82 18.07
C ALA A 341 10.17 4.07 17.64
N ALA A 342 9.56 5.18 18.06
CA ALA A 342 8.19 5.54 17.66
C ALA A 342 8.09 5.95 16.17
N GLN A 343 9.12 6.60 15.61
CA GLN A 343 9.14 7.05 14.21
C GLN A 343 9.71 6.00 13.24
N PHE A 344 10.42 4.99 13.76
CA PHE A 344 11.04 3.93 12.97
C PHE A 344 10.05 3.11 12.13
N PRO A 345 8.87 2.71 12.64
CA PRO A 345 7.86 2.01 11.84
C PRO A 345 7.42 2.82 10.61
N LEU A 346 7.14 4.12 10.79
CA LEU A 346 6.73 5.00 9.69
C LEU A 346 7.82 5.10 8.60
N TYR A 347 9.07 5.24 9.02
CA TYR A 347 10.21 5.30 8.11
C TYR A 347 10.37 4.01 7.30
N PHE A 348 10.27 2.85 7.95
CA PHE A 348 10.38 1.57 7.28
C PHE A 348 9.19 1.31 6.34
N ASP A 349 7.97 1.69 6.74
CA ASP A 349 6.79 1.61 5.88
C ASP A 349 6.93 2.49 4.63
N LEU A 350 7.48 3.70 4.77
CA LEU A 350 7.76 4.60 3.65
C LEU A 350 8.87 4.04 2.72
N LEU A 351 9.92 3.44 3.28
CA LEU A 351 10.96 2.76 2.50
C LEU A 351 10.37 1.61 1.69
N ARG A 352 9.64 0.70 2.36
CA ARG A 352 8.97 -0.42 1.71
C ARG A 352 8.01 0.08 0.64
N ALA A 353 7.19 1.08 0.96
CA ALA A 353 6.24 1.67 0.03
C ALA A 353 6.93 2.29 -1.19
N THR A 354 8.07 2.96 -1.01
CA THR A 354 8.78 3.63 -2.11
C THR A 354 9.42 2.61 -3.07
N PHE A 355 10.10 1.59 -2.54
CA PHE A 355 10.85 0.62 -3.35
C PHE A 355 10.00 -0.54 -3.90
N SER A 356 8.83 -0.81 -3.34
CA SER A 356 7.95 -1.86 -3.86
C SER A 356 7.35 -1.44 -5.21
N LYS A 357 7.51 -2.29 -6.23
CA LYS A 357 6.91 -2.07 -7.57
C LYS A 357 5.40 -2.30 -7.57
N VAL A 358 4.94 -3.27 -6.78
CA VAL A 358 3.54 -3.66 -6.69
C VAL A 358 3.08 -3.49 -5.25
N PRO A 359 1.87 -2.94 -5.00
CA PRO A 359 1.22 -3.00 -3.71
C PRO A 359 1.27 -4.38 -3.09
N GLN A 360 1.76 -4.46 -1.86
CA GLN A 360 1.68 -5.69 -1.08
C GLN A 360 0.57 -5.54 -0.06
N ARG A 361 -0.36 -6.49 -0.06
CA ARG A 361 -1.30 -6.67 1.03
C ARG A 361 -0.49 -7.14 2.24
N SER A 362 -0.59 -6.44 3.37
CA SER A 362 0.02 -6.91 4.61
C SER A 362 -0.72 -8.17 5.07
N SER A 363 -0.16 -9.35 4.79
CA SER A 363 -0.65 -10.65 5.29
C SER A 363 0.04 -11.07 6.58
N LYS A 364 0.84 -10.21 7.21
CA LYS A 364 1.55 -10.53 8.45
C LYS A 364 0.97 -9.76 9.62
N ILE A 365 0.00 -10.39 10.29
CA ILE A 365 -0.08 -10.31 11.75
C ILE A 365 0.97 -11.30 12.24
N VAL A 366 2.20 -10.82 12.48
CA VAL A 366 3.09 -11.55 13.39
C VAL A 366 2.56 -11.20 14.77
N HIS A 367 1.85 -12.17 15.36
CA HIS A 367 1.43 -12.13 16.76
C HIS A 367 2.64 -12.13 17.68
#